data_AF-A0A962LFC0-F1
#
_entry.id   AF-A0A962LFC0-F1
#
_cell.length_a   1.000
_cell.length_b   1.000
_cell.length_c   1.000
_cell.angle_alpha   90.00
_cell.angle_beta   90.00
_cell.angle_gamma   90.00
#
_symmetry.space_group_name_H-M   'P 1'
#
loop_
_entity.id
_entity.type
_entity.pdbx_description
1 polymer ?
#
loop_
_entity_poly.entity_id
_entity_poly.type
_entity_poly.pdbx_seq_one_letter_code
_entity_poly.pdbx_strand_id
1 'polypeptide(L)'
;MNRWQFTGATGALAFAVLLCGVANGDVGGPPQEAATPVKVLTAYAAAETPVFPGRVEAGDSAMLAFRVAGQLLELRVRMGERVEKGALLAELDPTDYRLNFEARQAEFDLARLEAERASTLYLQKLI
;
A
#
# COMPACT_ATOMS: atom_id res chain seq x y z
N MET A 1 131.08 6.19 -20.96
CA MET A 1 131.35 4.80 -21.39
C MET A 1 130.46 3.86 -20.62
N ASN A 2 129.68 3.11 -21.40
CA ASN A 2 128.72 2.07 -21.03
C ASN A 2 129.21 1.16 -19.90
N ARG A 3 128.28 0.54 -19.14
CA ARG A 3 127.96 -0.88 -19.31
C ARG A 3 126.87 -1.44 -18.33
N TRP A 4 125.81 -2.02 -18.93
CA TRP A 4 124.99 -3.20 -18.53
C TRP A 4 123.97 -2.96 -17.37
N GLN A 5 122.64 -2.76 -17.55
CA GLN A 5 121.54 -3.48 -18.24
C GLN A 5 121.15 -4.85 -17.65
N PHE A 6 120.22 -4.83 -16.67
CA PHE A 6 119.21 -5.87 -16.42
C PHE A 6 118.01 -5.24 -15.70
N THR A 7 116.90 -5.05 -16.43
CA THR A 7 115.62 -4.57 -15.89
C THR A 7 114.69 -5.79 -15.81
N GLY A 8 114.32 -6.19 -14.60
CA GLY A 8 113.38 -7.27 -14.35
C GLY A 8 112.56 -6.95 -13.10
N ALA A 9 111.46 -6.21 -13.28
CA ALA A 9 110.40 -6.04 -12.28
C ALA A 9 109.30 -5.18 -12.90
N THR A 10 108.16 -5.80 -13.21
CA THR A 10 106.77 -5.26 -13.32
C THR A 10 106.03 -5.97 -14.46
N GLY A 11 105.55 -7.19 -14.22
CA GLY A 11 104.78 -7.91 -15.24
C GLY A 11 103.96 -9.11 -14.76
N ALA A 12 103.89 -9.38 -13.46
CA ALA A 12 103.22 -10.57 -12.92
C ALA A 12 101.96 -10.27 -12.05
N LEU A 13 101.56 -9.00 -11.91
CA LEU A 13 100.47 -8.60 -11.00
C LEU A 13 99.12 -8.33 -11.68
N ALA A 14 99.02 -8.49 -13.00
CA ALA A 14 97.80 -8.18 -13.76
C ALA A 14 96.95 -9.41 -14.18
N PHE A 15 97.40 -10.64 -13.89
CA PHE A 15 96.72 -11.86 -14.39
C PHE A 15 95.85 -12.59 -13.35
N ALA A 16 95.81 -12.15 -12.08
CA ALA A 16 95.05 -12.80 -11.01
C ALA A 16 93.64 -12.23 -10.77
N VAL A 17 93.26 -11.13 -11.42
CA VAL A 17 91.96 -10.46 -11.18
C VAL A 17 90.84 -10.97 -12.12
N LEU A 18 91.14 -11.84 -13.07
CA LEU A 18 90.17 -12.33 -14.06
C LEU A 18 89.45 -13.66 -13.71
N LEU A 19 89.64 -14.21 -12.49
CA LEU A 19 89.16 -15.55 -12.12
C LEU A 19 88.18 -15.61 -10.93
N CYS A 20 87.64 -14.47 -10.47
CA CYS A 20 86.50 -14.44 -9.54
C CYS A 20 85.28 -13.76 -10.20
N GLY A 21 84.75 -14.40 -11.23
CA GLY A 21 83.39 -14.16 -11.70
C GLY A 21 82.51 -15.37 -11.32
N VAL A 22 81.54 -15.15 -10.42
CA VAL A 22 80.25 -15.85 -10.22
C VAL A 22 79.93 -16.13 -8.75
N ALA A 23 79.12 -15.25 -8.15
CA ALA A 23 78.13 -15.60 -7.12
C ALA A 23 77.11 -14.47 -7.06
N ASN A 24 76.13 -14.51 -7.96
CA ASN A 24 74.86 -13.81 -7.79
C ASN A 24 74.18 -14.38 -6.54
N GLY A 25 73.79 -13.50 -5.64
CA GLY A 25 73.03 -13.82 -4.44
C GLY A 25 72.19 -12.62 -4.04
N ASP A 26 71.37 -12.12 -4.99
CA ASP A 26 70.28 -11.20 -4.67
C ASP A 26 69.26 -11.98 -3.82
N VAL A 27 69.25 -11.68 -2.52
CA VAL A 27 68.33 -12.29 -1.56
C VAL A 27 66.97 -11.64 -1.77
N GLY A 28 66.14 -12.28 -2.58
CA GLY A 28 64.76 -11.88 -2.82
C GLY A 28 63.97 -11.86 -1.51
N GLY A 29 63.64 -10.66 -1.04
CA GLY A 29 62.51 -10.47 -0.14
C GLY A 29 61.22 -10.95 -0.83
N PRO A 30 60.20 -11.42 -0.09
CA PRO A 30 58.99 -11.96 -0.67
C PRO A 30 58.38 -10.96 -1.66
N PRO A 31 57.95 -11.38 -2.85
CA PRO A 31 57.41 -10.49 -3.87
C PRO A 31 56.31 -9.63 -3.27
N GLN A 32 56.54 -8.32 -3.22
CA GLN A 32 55.49 -7.37 -2.89
C GLN A 32 54.53 -7.34 -4.08
N GLU A 33 53.52 -8.19 -3.98
CA GLU A 33 52.42 -8.28 -4.94
C GLU A 33 51.80 -6.89 -5.05
N ALA A 34 52.04 -6.23 -6.18
CA ALA A 34 51.55 -4.91 -6.45
C ALA A 34 50.02 -4.98 -6.42
N ALA A 35 49.42 -4.44 -5.36
CA ALA A 35 47.97 -4.42 -5.20
C ALA A 35 47.34 -3.70 -6.39
N THR A 36 46.75 -4.47 -7.30
CA THR A 36 46.05 -3.95 -8.47
C THR A 36 44.87 -3.10 -7.96
N PRO A 37 44.80 -1.79 -8.23
CA PRO A 37 43.76 -0.95 -7.67
C PRO A 37 42.40 -1.35 -8.27
N VAL A 38 41.53 -1.92 -7.44
CA VAL A 38 40.17 -2.29 -7.82
C VAL A 38 39.24 -1.15 -7.44
N LYS A 39 38.41 -0.72 -8.38
CA LYS A 39 37.45 0.36 -8.16
C LYS A 39 36.29 -0.15 -7.30
N VAL A 40 36.29 0.20 -6.02
CA VAL A 40 35.19 -0.14 -5.11
C VAL A 40 34.08 0.90 -5.21
N LEU A 41 32.84 0.43 -5.35
CA LEU A 41 31.64 1.25 -5.24
C LEU A 41 30.92 0.85 -3.96
N THR A 42 30.77 1.79 -3.03
CA THR A 42 29.94 1.59 -1.83
C THR A 42 28.47 1.63 -2.22
N ALA A 43 27.78 0.49 -2.09
CA ALA A 43 26.35 0.43 -2.29
C ALA A 43 25.61 1.07 -1.11
N TYR A 44 24.74 2.02 -1.41
CA TYR A 44 23.78 2.55 -0.44
C TYR A 44 22.48 1.76 -0.59
N ALA A 45 21.86 1.37 0.52
CA ALA A 45 20.54 0.75 0.47
C ALA A 45 19.54 1.77 -0.07
N ALA A 46 19.00 1.53 -1.26
CA ALA A 46 17.88 2.29 -1.77
C ALA A 46 16.63 1.83 -1.01
N ALA A 47 16.04 2.73 -0.23
CA ALA A 47 14.72 2.50 0.34
C ALA A 47 13.69 2.62 -0.78
N GLU A 48 13.34 1.49 -1.40
CA GLU A 48 12.22 1.45 -2.33
C GLU A 48 10.92 1.51 -1.54
N THR A 49 10.14 2.58 -1.75
CA THR A 49 8.80 2.68 -1.16
C THR A 49 7.84 1.95 -2.08
N PRO A 50 7.26 0.81 -1.68
CA PRO A 50 6.33 0.09 -2.54
C PRO A 50 5.07 0.94 -2.79
N VAL A 51 4.71 1.08 -4.06
CA VAL A 51 3.49 1.77 -4.49
C VAL A 51 2.38 0.75 -4.62
N PHE A 52 1.33 0.92 -3.83
CA PHE A 52 0.16 0.05 -3.87
C PHE A 52 -1.01 0.79 -4.54
N PRO A 53 -1.46 0.37 -5.73
CA PRO A 53 -2.66 0.93 -6.31
C PRO A 53 -3.87 0.54 -5.45
N GLY A 54 -4.62 1.54 -5.01
CA GLY A 54 -5.84 1.37 -4.22
C GLY A 54 -6.97 2.22 -4.78
N ARG A 55 -8.20 1.75 -4.62
CA ARG A 55 -9.40 2.55 -4.91
C ARG A 55 -9.99 3.01 -3.59
N VAL A 56 -10.29 4.31 -3.49
CA VAL A 56 -11.01 4.87 -2.35
C VAL A 56 -12.50 4.78 -2.65
N GLU A 57 -13.25 4.15 -1.76
CA GLU A 57 -14.70 4.06 -1.81
C GLU A 57 -15.30 4.69 -0.54
N ALA A 58 -16.58 5.05 -0.59
CA ALA A 58 -17.27 5.59 0.58
C ALA A 58 -17.31 4.54 1.70
N GLY A 59 -16.95 4.94 2.93
CA GLY A 59 -16.97 4.04 4.08
C GLY A 59 -18.36 3.48 4.37
N ASP A 60 -19.39 4.32 4.26
CA ASP A 60 -20.79 3.95 4.36
C ASP A 60 -21.55 4.40 3.11
N SER A 61 -22.29 3.49 2.50
CA SER A 61 -23.15 3.76 1.34
C SER A 61 -24.56 3.24 1.61
N ALA A 62 -25.56 4.06 1.31
CA ALA A 62 -26.96 3.72 1.48
C ALA A 62 -27.65 3.65 0.11
N MET A 63 -28.17 2.47 -0.23
CA MET A 63 -29.01 2.30 -1.42
C MET A 63 -30.46 2.55 -1.01
N LEU A 64 -31.07 3.60 -1.57
CA LEU A 64 -32.42 4.02 -1.21
C LEU A 64 -33.44 3.47 -2.23
N ALA A 65 -34.51 2.86 -1.72
CA ALA A 65 -35.63 2.38 -2.50
C ALA A 65 -36.94 2.59 -1.73
N PHE A 66 -38.05 2.69 -2.45
CA PHE A 66 -39.36 2.77 -1.83
C PHE A 66 -39.76 1.41 -1.26
N ARG A 67 -40.39 1.44 -0.09
CA ARG A 67 -40.89 0.22 0.59
C ARG A 67 -42.16 -0.35 -0.04
N VAL A 68 -42.89 0.49 -0.76
CA VAL A 68 -44.18 0.18 -1.35
C VAL A 68 -44.16 0.58 -2.82
N ALA A 69 -44.95 -0.12 -3.63
CA ALA A 69 -45.19 0.26 -5.01
C ALA A 69 -46.14 1.46 -5.04
N GLY A 70 -45.88 2.40 -5.95
CA GLY A 70 -46.70 3.59 -6.09
C GLY A 70 -46.15 4.51 -7.18
N GLN A 71 -46.94 5.48 -7.57
CA GLN A 71 -46.50 6.50 -8.52
C GLN A 71 -45.70 7.58 -7.81
N LEU A 72 -44.58 8.01 -8.39
CA LEU A 72 -43.81 9.14 -7.90
C LEU A 72 -44.59 10.44 -8.13
N LEU A 73 -44.87 11.17 -7.05
CA LEU A 73 -45.52 12.47 -7.09
C LEU A 73 -44.48 13.58 -7.29
N GLU A 74 -43.42 13.57 -6.47
CA GLU A 74 -42.40 14.61 -6.48
C GLU A 74 -41.03 14.07 -6.03
N LEU A 75 -39.95 14.57 -6.65
CA LEU A 75 -38.57 14.37 -6.21
C LEU A 75 -37.99 15.72 -5.78
N ARG A 76 -37.69 15.86 -4.48
CA ARG A 76 -37.30 17.14 -3.86
C ARG A 76 -35.79 17.38 -3.77
N VAL A 77 -34.98 16.46 -4.27
CA VAL A 77 -33.52 16.52 -4.15
C VAL A 77 -32.83 16.41 -5.49
N ARG A 78 -31.67 17.06 -5.58
CA ARG A 78 -30.81 17.00 -6.77
C ARG A 78 -29.58 16.14 -6.51
N MET A 79 -28.97 15.68 -7.60
CA MET A 79 -27.74 14.91 -7.55
C MET A 79 -26.60 15.74 -6.93
N GLY A 80 -25.88 15.14 -5.98
CA GLY A 80 -24.78 15.79 -5.26
C GLY A 80 -25.22 16.72 -4.11
N GLU A 81 -26.52 16.82 -3.85
CA GLU A 81 -27.05 17.59 -2.73
C GLU A 81 -26.82 16.88 -1.39
N ARG A 82 -26.45 17.64 -0.35
CA ARG A 82 -26.26 17.11 1.00
C ARG A 82 -27.62 17.00 1.68
N VAL A 83 -27.93 15.81 2.21
CA VAL A 83 -29.19 15.53 2.90
C VAL A 83 -28.92 14.99 4.30
N GLU A 84 -29.83 15.30 5.23
CA GLU A 84 -29.78 14.81 6.61
C GLU A 84 -30.70 13.60 6.81
N LYS A 85 -30.46 12.85 7.89
CA LYS A 85 -31.30 11.70 8.24
C LYS A 85 -32.73 12.15 8.50
N GLY A 86 -33.68 11.54 7.80
CA GLY A 86 -35.11 11.85 7.92
C GLY A 86 -35.60 12.96 6.98
N ALA A 87 -34.71 13.53 6.15
CA ALA A 87 -35.12 14.45 5.11
C ALA A 87 -36.04 13.76 4.08
N LEU A 88 -37.10 14.45 3.67
CA LEU A 88 -38.02 13.98 2.64
C LEU A 88 -37.38 14.17 1.26
N LEU A 89 -36.95 13.06 0.66
CA LEU A 89 -36.28 13.07 -0.64
C LEU A 89 -37.28 13.00 -1.80
N ALA A 90 -38.31 12.18 -1.64
CA ALA A 90 -39.30 11.90 -2.66
C ALA A 90 -40.64 11.54 -2.02
N GLU A 91 -41.72 11.91 -2.68
CA GLU A 91 -43.09 11.64 -2.25
C GLU A 91 -43.78 10.77 -3.30
N LEU A 92 -44.45 9.69 -2.85
CA LEU A 92 -45.31 8.86 -3.69
C LEU A 92 -46.76 9.34 -3.55
N ASP A 93 -47.59 9.12 -4.57
CA ASP A 93 -49.03 9.40 -4.47
C ASP A 93 -49.68 8.54 -3.37
N PRO A 94 -50.22 9.16 -2.30
CA PRO A 94 -50.77 8.44 -1.17
C PRO A 94 -52.25 8.03 -1.35
N THR A 95 -52.88 8.35 -2.47
CA THR A 95 -54.36 8.29 -2.62
C THR A 95 -54.91 6.88 -2.38
N ASP A 96 -54.39 5.88 -3.07
CA ASP A 96 -54.87 4.50 -2.94
C ASP A 96 -54.61 3.95 -1.53
N TYR A 97 -53.46 4.29 -0.93
CA TYR A 97 -53.12 3.87 0.42
C TYR A 97 -54.03 4.51 1.47
N ARG A 98 -54.35 5.80 1.29
CA ARG A 98 -55.26 6.52 2.19
C ARG A 98 -56.67 5.95 2.12
N LEU A 99 -57.20 5.71 0.91
CA LEU A 99 -58.52 5.11 0.74
C LEU A 99 -58.61 3.71 1.36
N ASN A 100 -57.59 2.89 1.16
CA ASN A 100 -57.52 1.57 1.78
C ASN A 100 -57.42 1.67 3.31
N PHE A 101 -56.61 2.58 3.84
CA PHE A 101 -56.51 2.81 5.28
C PHE A 101 -57.85 3.22 5.89
N GLU A 102 -58.54 4.18 5.27
CA GLU A 102 -59.86 4.64 5.73
C GLU A 102 -60.91 3.52 5.70
N ALA A 103 -60.94 2.71 4.64
CA ALA A 103 -61.84 1.56 4.56
C ALA A 103 -61.59 0.55 5.68
N ARG A 104 -60.32 0.21 5.94
CA ARG A 104 -59.95 -0.70 7.04
C ARG A 104 -60.23 -0.12 8.42
N GLN A 105 -60.04 1.19 8.59
CA GLN A 105 -60.36 1.88 9.82
C GLN A 105 -61.87 1.80 10.12
N ALA A 106 -62.72 2.03 9.11
CA ALA A 106 -64.16 1.90 9.26
C ALA A 106 -64.60 0.46 9.60
N GLU A 107 -64.00 -0.55 8.96
CA GLU A 107 -64.22 -1.97 9.29
C GLU A 107 -63.84 -2.27 10.75
N PHE A 108 -62.69 -1.76 11.20
CA PHE A 108 -62.22 -1.92 12.58
C PHE A 108 -63.17 -1.25 13.59
N ASP A 109 -63.61 -0.03 13.31
CA ASP A 109 -64.48 0.72 14.19
C ASP A 109 -65.86 0.04 14.32
N LEU A 110 -66.40 -0.50 13.22
CA LEU A 110 -67.63 -1.28 13.25
C LEU A 110 -67.47 -2.54 14.13
N ALA A 111 -66.44 -3.34 13.89
CA ALA A 111 -66.18 -4.56 14.67
C ALA A 111 -65.97 -4.25 16.16
N ARG A 112 -65.31 -3.13 16.47
CA ARG A 112 -65.13 -2.65 17.84
C ARG A 112 -66.47 -2.31 18.49
N LEU A 113 -67.33 -1.54 17.81
CA LEU A 113 -68.65 -1.18 18.32
C LEU A 113 -69.54 -2.42 18.54
N GLU A 114 -69.46 -3.41 17.64
CA GLU A 114 -70.16 -4.68 17.81
C GLU A 114 -69.67 -5.45 19.04
N ALA A 115 -68.36 -5.49 19.28
CA ALA A 115 -67.78 -6.13 20.46
C ALA A 115 -68.15 -5.39 21.77
N GLU A 116 -68.10 -4.06 21.75
CA GLU A 116 -68.53 -3.22 22.89
C GLU A 116 -70.02 -3.42 23.18
N ARG A 117 -70.85 -3.52 22.14
CA ARG A 117 -72.27 -3.81 22.27
C ARG A 117 -72.51 -5.22 22.84
N ALA A 118 -71.83 -6.23 22.32
CA ALA A 118 -71.96 -7.61 22.80
C ALA A 118 -71.57 -7.74 24.29
N SER A 119 -70.47 -7.09 24.69
CA SER A 119 -70.03 -7.09 26.10
C SER A 119 -71.03 -6.35 27.01
N THR A 120 -71.60 -5.24 26.55
CA THR A 120 -72.64 -4.51 27.31
C THR A 120 -73.89 -5.36 27.51
N LEU A 121 -74.37 -6.05 26.48
CA LEU A 121 -75.55 -6.92 26.56
C LEU A 121 -75.31 -8.10 27.52
N TYR A 122 -74.12 -8.68 27.50
CA TYR A 122 -73.71 -9.74 28.45
C TYR A 122 -73.76 -9.25 29.90
N LEU A 123 -73.22 -8.06 30.19
CA LEU A 123 -73.20 -7.50 31.54
C LEU A 123 -74.60 -7.14 32.06
N GLN A 124 -75.53 -6.75 31.18
CA GLN A 124 -76.90 -6.41 31.54
C GLN A 124 -77.81 -7.64 31.73
N LYS A 125 -77.31 -8.88 31.58
CA LYS A 125 -78.10 -10.13 31.64
C LYS A 125 -79.31 -10.14 30.71
N LEU A 126 -79.22 -9.45 29.57
CA LEU A 126 -80.28 -9.41 28.55
C LEU A 126 -80.21 -10.58 27.55
N ILE A 127 -79.20 -11.44 27.72
CA ILE A 127 -78.97 -12.73 27.07
C ILE A 127 -78.16 -13.62 28.01
#